data_AF-A0A935S543-F1
#
_entry.id   AF-A0A935S543-F1
#
_cell.length_a   1.000
_cell.length_b   1.000
_cell.length_c   1.000
_cell.angle_alpha   90.00
_cell.angle_beta   90.00
_cell.angle_gamma   90.00
#
_symmetry.space_group_name_H-M   'P 1'
#
loop_
_entity.id
_entity.type
_entity.pdbx_description
1 polymer ?
#
loop_
_entity_poly.entity_id
_entity_poly.type
_entity_poly.pdbx_seq_one_letter_code
_entity_poly.pdbx_strand_id
1 'polypeptide(L)'
;MEQNNIPWANTACWNNFDGITNWSNCNVGLNGLFWHDEQSPLPAYWITRAYAEMQNGKRIFCTNSDPKTLALSSKTNSLQEMRVLVGRYYSIDNGTFLPGDVGKDSSNVSITIINYPYLTIGSVPLVIQKIPKGNLIFQNSPLNSPITVFNGTTNVTGGSINITLPNFRDGDVYYAYLNSTSIIGIQENISKNDLSVFPNPASSFIHINSETLITNIQLVNVLGDVVLKEFNTDGIKTIDVSSLKAGFIF
;
A
#
# COMPACT_ATOMS: atom_id res chain seq x y z
N MET A 1 8.43 14.25 10.01
CA MET A 1 9.47 14.56 9.00
C MET A 1 8.95 15.60 8.01
N GLU A 2 7.85 15.31 7.30
CA GLU A 2 7.16 16.23 6.36
C GLU A 2 6.94 17.64 6.93
N GLN A 3 6.37 17.79 8.12
CA GLN A 3 6.12 19.09 8.74
C GLN A 3 7.38 19.96 8.96
N ASN A 4 8.55 19.31 9.09
CA ASN A 4 9.83 19.99 9.31
C ASN A 4 10.68 20.08 8.04
N ASN A 5 10.13 19.74 6.86
CA ASN A 5 10.84 19.74 5.58
C ASN A 5 12.17 18.97 5.61
N ILE A 6 12.18 17.82 6.28
CA ILE A 6 13.37 16.95 6.33
C ILE A 6 13.63 16.39 4.92
N PRO A 7 14.82 16.61 4.32
CA PRO A 7 15.06 16.29 2.91
C PRO A 7 15.20 14.80 2.64
N TRP A 8 15.71 14.04 3.61
CA TRP A 8 15.85 12.60 3.52
C TRP A 8 15.85 11.97 4.92
N ALA A 9 15.37 10.74 4.99
CA ALA A 9 15.43 9.90 6.18
C ALA A 9 15.48 8.44 5.73
N ASN A 10 16.09 7.60 6.54
CA ASN A 10 16.16 6.15 6.30
C ASN A 10 15.55 5.43 7.50
N THR A 11 14.98 4.26 7.25
CA THR A 11 14.61 3.34 8.32
C THR A 11 15.87 2.77 8.96
N ALA A 12 15.84 2.63 10.28
CA ALA A 12 16.90 1.92 10.99
C ALA A 12 16.81 0.42 10.67
N CYS A 13 17.94 -0.26 10.74
CA CYS A 13 18.03 -1.69 10.56
C CYS A 13 18.52 -2.35 11.87
N TRP A 14 18.05 -3.57 12.13
CA TRP A 14 18.18 -4.32 13.36
C TRP A 14 18.29 -5.82 13.07
N ASN A 15 18.76 -6.57 14.07
CA ASN A 15 18.62 -8.02 14.07
C ASN A 15 17.19 -8.40 14.45
N ASN A 16 16.64 -9.38 13.75
CA ASN A 16 15.28 -9.86 13.84
C ASN A 16 15.26 -11.37 14.06
N PHE A 17 14.18 -11.83 14.67
CA PHE A 17 13.90 -13.24 14.95
C PHE A 17 12.40 -13.46 14.74
N ASP A 18 12.02 -14.59 14.14
CA ASP A 18 10.63 -14.99 13.92
C ASP A 18 10.20 -16.18 14.79
N GLY A 19 11.07 -16.61 15.72
CA GLY A 19 10.89 -17.82 16.50
C GLY A 19 11.67 -19.03 15.97
N ILE A 20 12.17 -18.96 14.73
CA ILE A 20 12.89 -20.05 14.05
C ILE A 20 14.24 -19.55 13.51
N THR A 21 14.23 -18.47 12.75
CA THR A 21 15.34 -17.91 11.99
C THR A 21 15.74 -16.57 12.58
N ASN A 22 17.03 -16.39 12.86
CA ASN A 22 17.62 -15.08 13.13
C ASN A 22 18.16 -14.47 11.83
N TRP A 23 17.86 -13.21 11.56
CA TRP A 23 18.43 -12.48 10.43
C TRP A 23 18.71 -11.02 10.78
N SER A 24 19.51 -10.35 9.97
CA SER A 24 19.68 -8.89 10.06
C SER A 24 18.94 -8.24 8.90
N ASN A 25 17.98 -7.37 9.19
CA ASN A 25 17.30 -6.63 8.13
C ASN A 25 18.18 -5.54 7.50
N CYS A 26 19.40 -5.35 8.02
CA CYS A 26 20.45 -4.55 7.40
C CYS A 26 21.02 -5.22 6.14
N ASN A 27 20.97 -6.56 6.09
CA ASN A 27 21.59 -7.35 5.03
C ASN A 27 20.57 -7.91 4.04
N VAL A 28 19.35 -8.22 4.51
CA VAL A 28 18.27 -8.82 3.71
C VAL A 28 16.96 -8.11 3.99
N GLY A 29 16.02 -8.15 3.05
CA GLY A 29 14.66 -7.65 3.29
C GLY A 29 14.53 -6.11 3.32
N LEU A 30 15.49 -5.40 2.71
CA LEU A 30 15.47 -3.95 2.49
C LEU A 30 15.08 -3.14 3.74
N ASN A 31 15.89 -3.23 4.81
CA ASN A 31 15.67 -2.50 6.07
C ASN A 31 14.29 -2.74 6.71
N GLY A 32 13.79 -3.98 6.60
CA GLY A 32 12.53 -4.40 7.21
C GLY A 32 11.29 -4.06 6.38
N LEU A 33 11.44 -3.77 5.09
CA LEU A 33 10.31 -3.69 4.16
C LEU A 33 9.87 -5.08 3.70
N PHE A 34 10.80 -6.01 3.54
CA PHE A 34 10.54 -7.39 3.18
C PHE A 34 11.03 -8.35 4.26
N TRP A 35 10.50 -9.56 4.24
CA TRP A 35 10.97 -10.67 5.04
C TRP A 35 12.42 -11.04 4.68
N HIS A 36 13.02 -11.93 5.46
CA HIS A 36 14.36 -12.46 5.14
C HIS A 36 14.40 -13.33 3.88
N ASP A 37 13.25 -13.64 3.28
CA ASP A 37 13.16 -14.28 1.96
C ASP A 37 13.25 -13.28 0.79
N GLU A 38 13.30 -11.98 1.11
CA GLU A 38 13.37 -10.84 0.18
C GLU A 38 12.20 -10.71 -0.80
N GLN A 39 11.16 -11.53 -0.64
CA GLN A 39 9.98 -11.58 -1.50
C GLN A 39 8.72 -11.16 -0.76
N SER A 40 8.58 -11.60 0.49
CA SER A 40 7.38 -11.45 1.29
C SER A 40 7.31 -10.04 1.90
N PRO A 41 6.36 -9.18 1.50
CA PRO A 41 6.29 -7.82 2.03
C PRO A 41 5.84 -7.80 3.50
N LEU A 42 6.46 -6.94 4.29
CA LEU A 42 6.06 -6.66 5.67
C LEU A 42 5.06 -5.49 5.74
N PRO A 43 4.34 -5.29 6.85
CA PRO A 43 3.48 -4.12 7.04
C PRO A 43 4.16 -2.78 6.71
N ALA A 44 5.44 -2.64 7.06
CA ALA A 44 6.24 -1.44 6.77
C ALA A 44 6.38 -1.15 5.26
N TYR A 45 6.44 -2.18 4.41
CA TYR A 45 6.43 -2.01 2.94
C TYR A 45 5.15 -1.34 2.48
N TRP A 46 3.98 -1.78 2.96
CA TRP A 46 2.71 -1.20 2.55
C TRP A 46 2.53 0.23 3.02
N ILE A 47 3.03 0.57 4.21
CA ILE A 47 3.05 1.95 4.72
C ILE A 47 3.93 2.82 3.81
N THR A 48 5.12 2.32 3.46
CA THR A 48 6.07 3.02 2.59
C THR A 48 5.51 3.21 1.19
N ARG A 49 4.86 2.18 0.63
CA ARG A 49 4.17 2.26 -0.66
C ARG A 49 3.03 3.27 -0.62
N ALA A 50 2.17 3.24 0.39
CA ALA A 50 1.08 4.21 0.54
C ALA A 50 1.61 5.66 0.59
N TYR A 51 2.72 5.87 1.30
CA TYR A 51 3.41 7.16 1.36
C TYR A 51 4.04 7.57 0.02
N ALA A 52 4.60 6.62 -0.73
CA ALA A 52 5.20 6.87 -2.03
C ALA A 52 4.15 7.24 -3.10
N GLU A 53 3.01 6.54 -3.15
CA GLU A 53 1.93 6.87 -4.09
C GLU A 53 1.33 8.26 -3.84
N MET A 54 1.51 8.77 -2.63
CA MET A 54 1.12 10.09 -2.22
C MET A 54 2.02 11.19 -2.80
N GLN A 55 3.22 10.91 -3.35
CA GLN A 55 4.20 11.89 -3.83
C GLN A 55 3.73 12.71 -5.05
N ASN A 56 2.91 12.12 -5.92
CA ASN A 56 2.39 12.81 -7.11
C ASN A 56 1.33 13.87 -6.78
N GLY A 57 0.83 13.88 -5.55
CA GLY A 57 -0.18 14.82 -5.07
C GLY A 57 0.43 15.97 -4.24
N LYS A 58 -0.32 17.07 -4.12
CA LYS A 58 0.00 18.16 -3.19
C LYS A 58 -0.24 17.69 -1.75
N ARG A 59 0.78 17.76 -0.89
CA ARG A 59 0.68 17.52 0.55
C ARG A 59 -0.33 18.46 1.21
N ILE A 60 -1.17 17.92 2.09
CA ILE A 60 -2.17 18.65 2.85
C ILE A 60 -1.79 18.61 4.32
N PHE A 61 -1.94 19.76 4.97
CA PHE A 61 -1.67 19.90 6.39
C PHE A 61 -2.70 19.10 7.20
N CYS A 62 -2.22 18.31 8.15
CA CYS A 62 -3.06 17.52 9.06
C CYS A 62 -2.80 17.97 10.50
N THR A 63 -3.87 18.03 11.29
CA THR A 63 -3.82 18.25 12.74
C THR A 63 -4.41 17.05 13.45
N ASN A 64 -3.94 16.78 14.65
CA ASN A 64 -4.38 15.68 15.49
C ASN A 64 -4.65 16.19 16.92
N SER A 65 -5.72 15.69 17.55
CA SER A 65 -6.05 15.98 18.96
C SER A 65 -5.26 15.10 19.93
N ASP A 66 -4.87 13.90 19.49
CA ASP A 66 -4.03 12.97 20.24
C ASP A 66 -2.58 13.05 19.76
N PRO A 67 -1.58 13.37 20.62
CA PRO A 67 -0.17 13.49 20.22
C PRO A 67 0.45 12.19 19.67
N LYS A 68 -0.18 11.04 19.94
CA LYS A 68 0.27 9.71 19.48
C LYS A 68 -0.54 9.15 18.31
N THR A 69 -1.37 9.98 17.70
CA THR A 69 -2.06 9.69 16.43
C THR A 69 -1.53 10.64 15.36
N LEU A 70 -0.98 10.08 14.29
CA LEU A 70 -0.41 10.84 13.19
C LEU A 70 -1.22 10.63 11.93
N ALA A 71 -1.35 11.70 11.14
CA ALA A 71 -1.99 11.64 9.84
C ALA A 71 -1.12 12.36 8.79
N LEU A 72 -1.11 11.80 7.59
CA LEU A 72 -0.58 12.40 6.37
C LEU A 72 -1.68 12.40 5.32
N SER A 73 -1.72 13.44 4.51
CA SER A 73 -2.68 13.51 3.41
C SER A 73 -2.07 14.18 2.19
N SER A 74 -2.54 13.76 1.02
CA SER A 74 -2.27 14.44 -0.24
C SER A 74 -3.53 14.52 -1.10
N LYS A 75 -3.53 15.45 -2.05
CA LYS A 75 -4.57 15.57 -3.06
C LYS A 75 -3.99 15.73 -4.45
N THR A 76 -4.67 15.18 -5.44
CA THR A 76 -4.29 15.25 -6.85
C THR A 76 -5.44 15.87 -7.63
N ASN A 77 -5.29 17.15 -8.01
CA ASN A 77 -6.37 17.91 -8.64
C ASN A 77 -6.78 17.37 -10.02
N SER A 78 -5.83 16.91 -10.83
CA SER A 78 -6.11 16.37 -12.17
C SER A 78 -7.00 15.13 -12.14
N LEU A 79 -6.89 14.33 -11.08
CA LEU A 79 -7.67 13.10 -10.86
C LEU A 79 -8.84 13.32 -9.89
N GLN A 80 -8.93 14.50 -9.26
CA GLN A 80 -9.87 14.79 -8.18
C GLN A 80 -9.79 13.76 -7.04
N GLU A 81 -8.58 13.30 -6.72
CA GLU A 81 -8.32 12.29 -5.71
C GLU A 81 -7.80 12.91 -4.41
N MET A 82 -8.13 12.30 -3.28
CA MET A 82 -7.51 12.61 -1.99
C MET A 82 -7.16 11.32 -1.26
N ARG A 83 -5.98 11.30 -0.62
CA ARG A 83 -5.46 10.16 0.12
C ARG A 83 -5.17 10.60 1.55
N VAL A 84 -5.46 9.74 2.51
CA VAL A 84 -5.20 9.96 3.94
C VAL A 84 -4.58 8.70 4.53
N LEU A 85 -3.42 8.82 5.14
CA LEU A 85 -2.73 7.75 5.86
C LEU A 85 -2.70 8.14 7.34
N VAL A 86 -3.24 7.30 8.21
CA VAL A 86 -3.32 7.55 9.64
C VAL A 86 -2.76 6.36 10.43
N GLY A 87 -1.95 6.65 11.45
CA GLY A 87 -1.32 5.65 12.31
C GLY A 87 -1.39 6.06 13.78
N ARG A 88 -1.34 5.08 14.68
CA ARG A 88 -1.22 5.29 16.13
C ARG A 88 0.04 4.61 16.64
N TYR A 89 0.75 5.27 17.55
CA TYR A 89 1.97 4.73 18.16
C TYR A 89 1.99 4.96 19.68
N TYR A 90 1.55 3.97 20.42
CA TYR A 90 1.65 3.86 21.86
C TYR A 90 2.77 2.88 22.16
N SER A 91 3.66 3.29 23.06
CA SER A 91 4.92 2.59 23.22
C SER A 91 4.70 1.35 24.07
N ILE A 92 5.18 0.22 23.53
CA ILE A 92 5.25 -1.05 24.23
C ILE A 92 6.73 -1.33 24.48
N ASP A 93 7.12 -1.47 25.73
CA ASP A 93 8.43 -1.94 26.16
C ASP A 93 8.30 -3.39 26.66
N ASN A 94 9.03 -4.32 26.04
CA ASN A 94 9.01 -5.75 26.35
C ASN A 94 7.61 -6.37 26.47
N GLY A 95 6.69 -5.98 25.57
CA GLY A 95 5.31 -6.47 25.57
C GLY A 95 4.37 -5.78 26.58
N THR A 96 4.86 -4.78 27.32
CA THR A 96 4.06 -3.98 28.28
C THR A 96 3.97 -2.52 27.85
N PHE A 97 2.80 -1.90 28.01
CA PHE A 97 2.67 -0.46 27.73
C PHE A 97 3.52 0.36 28.69
N LEU A 98 4.12 1.44 28.18
CA LEU A 98 4.70 2.44 29.07
C LEU A 98 3.64 2.98 30.05
N PRO A 99 4.00 3.39 31.28
CA PRO A 99 3.03 3.81 32.30
C PRO A 99 2.00 4.86 31.84
N GLY A 100 2.37 5.76 30.93
CA GLY A 100 1.47 6.78 30.37
C GLY A 100 0.55 6.30 29.24
N ASP A 101 0.74 5.07 28.76
CA ASP A 101 0.07 4.48 27.61
C ASP A 101 -0.85 3.30 27.98
N VAL A 102 -0.91 2.94 29.26
CA VAL A 102 -1.77 1.86 29.77
C VAL A 102 -3.24 2.11 29.39
N GLY A 103 -3.88 1.10 28.80
CA GLY A 103 -5.30 1.14 28.38
C GLY A 103 -5.56 1.92 27.09
N LYS A 104 -4.52 2.26 26.30
CA LYS A 104 -4.65 2.98 25.03
C LYS A 104 -4.46 2.08 23.79
N ASP A 105 -4.51 0.77 24.00
CA ASP A 105 -4.34 -0.29 23.00
C ASP A 105 -5.33 -0.21 21.85
N SER A 106 -6.49 0.40 22.06
CA SER A 106 -7.52 0.64 21.05
C SER A 106 -8.32 1.89 21.36
N SER A 107 -8.75 2.62 20.32
CA SER A 107 -9.68 3.75 20.44
C SER A 107 -10.45 3.92 19.13
N ASN A 108 -11.61 4.57 19.19
CA ASN A 108 -12.24 5.08 17.98
C ASN A 108 -11.49 6.34 17.53
N VAL A 109 -11.24 6.46 16.22
CA VAL A 109 -10.62 7.63 15.61
C VAL A 109 -11.54 8.18 14.54
N SER A 110 -11.72 9.49 14.54
CA SER A 110 -12.47 10.19 13.49
C SER A 110 -11.52 11.05 12.67
N ILE A 111 -11.60 10.91 11.34
CA ILE A 111 -10.90 11.76 10.38
C ILE A 111 -11.93 12.74 9.84
N THR A 112 -11.68 14.03 10.04
CA THR A 112 -12.52 15.09 9.49
C THR A 112 -11.76 15.82 8.40
N ILE A 113 -12.31 15.79 7.18
CA ILE A 113 -11.82 16.58 6.05
C ILE A 113 -12.72 17.78 5.93
N ILE A 114 -12.14 18.97 6.07
CA ILE A 114 -12.83 20.25 5.88
C ILE A 114 -12.44 20.86 4.54
N ASN A 115 -13.36 21.60 3.92
CA ASN A 115 -13.15 22.24 2.62
C ASN A 115 -12.71 21.26 1.51
N TYR A 116 -13.38 20.10 1.43
CA TYR A 116 -13.17 19.12 0.37
C TYR A 116 -13.34 19.79 -1.00
N PRO A 117 -12.29 19.82 -1.85
CA PRO A 117 -12.22 20.75 -2.96
C PRO A 117 -12.96 20.30 -4.22
N TYR A 118 -13.47 19.05 -4.24
CA TYR A 118 -14.04 18.43 -5.44
C TYR A 118 -15.56 18.32 -5.39
N LEU A 119 -16.16 18.47 -4.21
CA LEU A 119 -17.61 18.38 -4.03
C LEU A 119 -18.03 19.14 -2.77
N THR A 120 -19.14 19.87 -2.83
CA THR A 120 -19.70 20.58 -1.65
C THR A 120 -20.83 19.79 -1.00
N ILE A 121 -21.66 19.11 -1.77
CA ILE A 121 -22.78 18.28 -1.30
C ILE A 121 -22.90 17.06 -2.23
N GLY A 122 -23.07 15.87 -1.67
CA GLY A 122 -23.31 14.63 -2.44
C GLY A 122 -22.59 13.44 -1.82
N SER A 123 -22.19 12.47 -2.64
CA SER A 123 -21.39 11.32 -2.22
C SER A 123 -20.15 11.17 -3.09
N VAL A 124 -19.09 10.61 -2.51
CA VAL A 124 -17.82 10.34 -3.18
C VAL A 124 -17.39 8.89 -2.90
N PRO A 125 -16.81 8.17 -3.87
CA PRO A 125 -16.22 6.87 -3.61
C PRO A 125 -15.17 6.95 -2.51
N LEU A 126 -15.24 6.02 -1.56
CA LEU A 126 -14.31 5.88 -0.46
C LEU A 126 -13.96 4.41 -0.30
N VAL A 127 -12.67 4.15 -0.21
CA VAL A 127 -12.15 2.86 0.19
C VAL A 127 -11.15 3.07 1.30
N ILE A 128 -11.18 2.18 2.28
CA ILE A 128 -10.29 2.21 3.44
C ILE A 128 -9.62 0.86 3.53
N GLN A 129 -8.30 0.87 3.54
CA GLN A 129 -7.46 -0.27 3.84
C GLN A 129 -6.81 -0.16 5.19
N LYS A 130 -6.63 -1.32 5.82
CA LYS A 130 -5.94 -1.52 7.08
C LYS A 130 -4.64 -2.27 6.82
N ILE A 131 -3.55 -1.73 7.33
CA ILE A 131 -2.25 -2.38 7.43
C ILE A 131 -2.09 -2.74 8.91
N PRO A 132 -2.30 -4.01 9.30
CA PRO A 132 -2.19 -4.42 10.69
C PRO A 132 -0.72 -4.38 11.14
N LYS A 133 -0.51 -4.15 12.44
CA LYS A 133 0.83 -4.10 13.05
C LYS A 133 1.67 -5.39 12.97
N GLY A 134 1.10 -6.49 12.44
CA GLY A 134 1.69 -7.83 12.50
C GLY A 134 1.28 -8.62 13.75
N ASN A 135 1.89 -9.78 13.98
CA ASN A 135 1.60 -10.63 15.14
C ASN A 135 2.29 -10.11 16.42
N LEU A 136 1.77 -10.50 17.59
CA LEU A 136 2.12 -9.92 18.90
C LEU A 136 3.53 -10.25 19.40
N ILE A 137 4.23 -11.19 18.78
CA ILE A 137 5.52 -11.70 19.31
C ILE A 137 6.67 -11.18 18.44
N PHE A 138 6.44 -11.03 17.14
CA PHE A 138 7.42 -10.53 16.19
C PHE A 138 6.73 -9.55 15.24
N GLN A 139 7.09 -8.27 15.31
CA GLN A 139 6.60 -7.20 14.41
C GLN A 139 6.91 -7.46 12.93
N ASN A 140 7.54 -8.59 12.65
CA ASN A 140 7.75 -9.14 11.35
C ASN A 140 6.74 -10.28 11.23
N SER A 141 5.63 -10.08 10.53
CA SER A 141 4.94 -11.19 9.84
C SER A 141 4.65 -10.74 8.41
N PRO A 142 4.83 -11.59 7.39
CA PRO A 142 4.46 -11.21 6.03
C PRO A 142 3.01 -10.76 5.97
N LEU A 143 2.76 -9.71 5.20
CA LEU A 143 1.45 -9.22 4.86
C LEU A 143 1.36 -9.17 3.34
N ASN A 144 0.68 -10.14 2.72
CA ASN A 144 0.61 -10.21 1.25
C ASN A 144 -0.13 -9.02 0.62
N SER A 145 -1.08 -8.42 1.34
CA SER A 145 -1.77 -7.20 0.92
C SER A 145 -2.46 -6.49 2.09
N PRO A 146 -2.69 -5.17 2.01
CA PRO A 146 -3.50 -4.46 2.98
C PRO A 146 -4.96 -4.90 2.94
N ILE A 147 -5.59 -4.98 4.10
CA ILE A 147 -6.95 -5.50 4.27
C ILE A 147 -7.96 -4.40 3.98
N THR A 148 -8.79 -4.54 2.95
CA THR A 148 -9.89 -3.60 2.70
C THR A 148 -10.95 -3.75 3.79
N VAL A 149 -11.16 -2.71 4.60
CA VAL A 149 -12.15 -2.68 5.70
C VAL A 149 -13.41 -1.92 5.33
N PHE A 150 -13.35 -1.09 4.28
CA PHE A 150 -14.49 -0.38 3.72
C PHE A 150 -14.28 -0.17 2.23
N ASN A 151 -15.32 -0.39 1.43
CA ASN A 151 -15.36 -0.06 0.02
C ASN A 151 -16.80 0.36 -0.32
N GLY A 152 -16.99 1.62 -0.65
CA GLY A 152 -18.31 2.18 -0.91
C GLY A 152 -18.26 3.67 -1.18
N THR A 153 -19.22 4.42 -0.66
CA THR A 153 -19.26 5.88 -0.77
C THR A 153 -19.36 6.52 0.60
N THR A 154 -18.88 7.75 0.71
CA THR A 154 -19.08 8.61 1.89
C THR A 154 -19.78 9.90 1.48
N ASN A 155 -20.54 10.47 2.39
CA ASN A 155 -21.29 11.69 2.15
C ASN A 155 -20.40 12.92 2.35
N VAL A 156 -20.58 13.89 1.46
CA VAL A 156 -20.02 15.23 1.57
C VAL A 156 -21.15 16.18 1.95
N THR A 157 -20.99 16.92 3.03
CA THR A 157 -21.97 17.90 3.50
C THR A 157 -21.28 19.21 3.81
N GLY A 158 -21.61 20.27 3.08
CA GLY A 158 -20.97 21.58 3.23
C GLY A 158 -19.46 21.55 2.95
N GLY A 159 -19.00 20.68 2.06
CA GLY A 159 -17.58 20.45 1.80
C GLY A 159 -16.86 19.70 2.92
N SER A 160 -17.59 19.07 3.85
CA SER A 160 -17.01 18.29 4.93
C SER A 160 -17.26 16.80 4.74
N ILE A 161 -16.26 15.98 5.07
CA ILE A 161 -16.35 14.51 5.12
C ILE A 161 -15.93 14.05 6.51
N ASN A 162 -16.66 13.13 7.11
CA ASN A 162 -16.31 12.48 8.36
C ASN A 162 -16.15 10.97 8.16
N ILE A 163 -14.99 10.44 8.51
CA ILE A 163 -14.67 9.01 8.43
C ILE A 163 -14.40 8.51 9.84
N THR A 164 -15.11 7.47 10.27
CA THR A 164 -14.91 6.86 11.59
C THR A 164 -14.19 5.53 11.43
N LEU A 165 -13.10 5.36 12.18
CA LEU A 165 -12.33 4.15 12.29
C LEU A 165 -12.57 3.55 13.68
N PRO A 166 -13.52 2.60 13.81
CA PRO A 166 -13.81 1.97 15.10
C PRO A 166 -12.69 1.01 15.49
N ASN A 167 -12.41 0.90 16.79
CA ASN A 167 -11.43 -0.03 17.35
C ASN A 167 -10.05 0.07 16.66
N PHE A 168 -9.58 1.28 16.39
CA PHE A 168 -8.26 1.53 15.83
C PHE A 168 -7.21 1.12 16.85
N ARG A 169 -6.58 -0.04 16.64
CA ARG A 169 -5.56 -0.55 17.57
C ARG A 169 -4.23 0.13 17.37
N ASP A 170 -3.50 0.24 18.46
CA ASP A 170 -2.13 0.71 18.42
C ASP A 170 -1.22 -0.15 17.51
N GLY A 171 -0.39 0.51 16.71
CA GLY A 171 0.47 -0.07 15.68
C GLY A 171 -0.21 -0.34 14.33
N ASP A 172 -1.55 -0.34 14.28
CA ASP A 172 -2.24 -0.42 13.00
C ASP A 172 -2.06 0.89 12.21
N VAL A 173 -2.20 0.79 10.89
CA VAL A 173 -2.26 1.95 10.00
C VAL A 173 -3.48 1.81 9.11
N TYR A 174 -4.20 2.90 8.90
CA TYR A 174 -5.30 2.97 7.96
C TYR A 174 -4.95 3.90 6.82
N TYR A 175 -5.29 3.48 5.61
CA TYR A 175 -5.09 4.24 4.39
C TYR A 175 -6.44 4.38 3.69
N ALA A 176 -6.95 5.61 3.66
CA ALA A 176 -8.20 5.97 3.03
C ALA A 176 -7.94 6.70 1.72
N TYR A 177 -8.67 6.34 0.68
CA TYR A 177 -8.60 6.98 -0.63
C TYR A 177 -10.01 7.36 -1.08
N LEU A 178 -10.13 8.64 -1.43
CA LEU A 178 -11.35 9.28 -1.89
C LEU A 178 -11.24 9.48 -3.40
N ASN A 179 -12.28 9.04 -4.10
CA ASN A 179 -12.41 9.13 -5.55
C ASN A 179 -11.27 8.46 -6.33
N SER A 180 -10.61 7.45 -5.75
CA SER A 180 -9.58 6.66 -6.41
C SER A 180 -10.00 5.20 -6.51
N THR A 181 -9.72 4.59 -7.66
CA THR A 181 -9.88 3.14 -7.88
C THR A 181 -8.60 2.35 -7.60
N SER A 182 -7.49 3.04 -7.28
CA SER A 182 -6.21 2.41 -6.98
C SER A 182 -6.16 1.92 -5.53
N ILE A 183 -6.42 0.63 -5.36
CA ILE A 183 -6.26 -0.09 -4.09
C ILE A 183 -4.78 -0.44 -3.94
N ILE A 184 -4.15 -0.20 -2.78
CA ILE A 184 -2.71 -0.53 -2.55
C ILE A 184 -2.45 -2.03 -2.34
N GLY A 185 -3.39 -2.91 -2.72
CA GLY A 185 -3.22 -4.35 -2.62
C GLY A 185 -2.96 -4.99 -3.97
N ILE A 186 -2.43 -6.21 -3.96
CA ILE A 186 -2.61 -7.15 -5.06
C ILE A 186 -4.04 -7.68 -4.94
N GLN A 187 -5.02 -6.83 -5.21
CA GLN A 187 -6.32 -7.35 -5.62
C GLN A 187 -6.19 -7.44 -7.13
N GLU A 188 -5.83 -8.63 -7.61
CA GLU A 188 -6.09 -8.99 -9.00
C GLU A 188 -7.61 -8.82 -9.17
N ASN A 189 -8.03 -7.70 -9.77
CA ASN A 189 -9.40 -7.54 -10.29
C ASN A 189 -9.62 -8.38 -11.56
N ILE A 190 -8.72 -9.32 -11.79
CA ILE A 190 -8.74 -10.34 -12.81
C ILE A 190 -9.13 -11.58 -12.03
N SER A 191 -10.35 -12.06 -12.20
CA SER A 191 -10.68 -13.42 -11.74
C SER A 191 -9.64 -14.36 -12.34
N LYS A 192 -9.16 -15.39 -11.63
CA LYS A 192 -8.08 -16.28 -12.12
C LYS A 192 -8.35 -16.92 -13.51
N ASN A 193 -9.58 -16.81 -14.00
CA ASN A 193 -10.02 -17.22 -15.35
C ASN A 193 -9.94 -16.10 -16.40
N ASP A 194 -9.92 -14.82 -16.02
CA ASP A 194 -10.01 -13.67 -16.93
C ASP A 194 -8.70 -13.43 -17.69
N LEU A 195 -7.55 -13.71 -17.05
CA LEU A 195 -6.21 -13.63 -17.65
C LEU A 195 -5.24 -14.56 -16.93
N SER A 196 -4.51 -15.38 -17.69
CA SER A 196 -3.42 -16.22 -17.19
C SER A 196 -2.25 -16.15 -18.18
N VAL A 197 -1.04 -16.04 -17.63
CA VAL A 197 0.20 -15.87 -18.39
C VAL A 197 1.18 -16.96 -17.96
N PHE A 198 1.63 -17.81 -18.88
CA PHE A 198 2.45 -18.98 -18.57
C PHE A 198 3.31 -19.45 -19.75
N PRO A 199 4.44 -20.12 -19.53
CA PRO A 199 5.07 -20.31 -18.23
C PRO A 199 5.69 -18.99 -17.74
N ASN A 200 5.77 -18.83 -16.42
CA ASN A 200 6.63 -17.85 -15.80
C ASN A 200 7.49 -18.62 -14.77
N PRO A 201 8.81 -18.78 -14.97
CA PRO A 201 9.65 -18.18 -16.02
C PRO A 201 9.47 -18.77 -17.43
N ALA A 202 9.77 -17.99 -18.48
CA ALA A 202 9.78 -18.42 -19.88
C ALA A 202 11.14 -18.17 -20.54
N SER A 203 11.59 -19.10 -21.40
CA SER A 203 12.85 -18.99 -22.14
C SER A 203 12.67 -18.79 -23.65
N SER A 204 11.45 -18.96 -24.17
CA SER A 204 11.17 -18.86 -25.61
C SER A 204 9.80 -18.27 -25.86
N PHE A 205 8.74 -18.84 -25.29
CA PHE A 205 7.38 -18.37 -25.49
C PHE A 205 6.65 -18.15 -24.18
N ILE A 206 5.88 -17.06 -24.13
CA ILE A 206 4.88 -16.79 -23.11
C ILE A 206 3.52 -16.97 -23.75
N HIS A 207 2.68 -17.83 -23.18
CA HIS A 207 1.28 -18.00 -23.54
C HIS A 207 0.41 -17.11 -22.68
N ILE A 208 -0.63 -16.57 -23.30
CA ILE A 208 -1.64 -15.75 -22.65
C ILE A 208 -3.00 -16.37 -22.95
N ASN A 209 -3.71 -16.73 -21.89
CA ASN A 209 -5.08 -17.18 -21.95
C ASN A 209 -5.96 -16.14 -21.25
N SER A 210 -6.98 -15.67 -21.95
CA SER A 210 -7.84 -14.56 -21.53
C SER A 210 -9.24 -14.75 -22.11
N GLU A 211 -10.27 -14.38 -21.35
CA GLU A 211 -11.66 -14.35 -21.84
C GLU A 211 -11.89 -13.16 -22.79
N THR A 212 -11.05 -12.12 -22.70
CA THR A 212 -11.13 -10.92 -23.53
C THR A 212 -10.04 -10.90 -24.62
N LEU A 213 -10.35 -10.28 -25.77
CA LEU A 213 -9.41 -10.15 -26.88
C LEU A 213 -8.30 -9.15 -26.53
N ILE A 214 -7.06 -9.63 -26.43
CA ILE A 214 -5.88 -8.80 -26.15
C ILE A 214 -5.23 -8.41 -27.47
N THR A 215 -5.23 -7.12 -27.79
CA THR A 215 -4.69 -6.62 -29.06
C THR A 215 -3.33 -5.93 -28.93
N ASN A 216 -2.90 -5.63 -27.70
CA ASN A 216 -1.64 -4.93 -27.43
C ASN A 216 -1.02 -5.45 -26.13
N ILE A 217 0.27 -5.80 -26.19
CA ILE A 217 1.06 -6.18 -25.01
C ILE A 217 2.38 -5.42 -25.00
N GLN A 218 2.80 -5.01 -23.81
CA GLN A 218 4.13 -4.46 -23.55
C GLN A 218 4.78 -5.24 -22.42
N LEU A 219 6.04 -5.63 -22.63
CA LEU A 219 6.88 -6.21 -21.59
C LEU A 219 7.85 -5.13 -21.10
N VAL A 220 7.90 -4.91 -19.79
CA VAL A 220 8.77 -3.92 -19.16
C VAL A 220 9.78 -4.59 -18.24
N ASN A 221 10.98 -4.03 -18.16
CA ASN A 221 11.97 -4.46 -17.17
C ASN A 221 11.69 -3.82 -15.79
N VAL A 222 12.47 -4.20 -14.77
CA VAL A 222 12.36 -3.65 -13.40
C VAL A 222 12.68 -2.16 -13.30
N LEU A 223 13.32 -1.56 -14.31
CA LEU A 223 13.60 -0.12 -14.40
C LEU A 223 12.44 0.65 -15.08
N GLY A 224 11.43 -0.05 -15.59
CA GLY A 224 10.31 0.53 -16.32
C GLY A 224 10.56 0.70 -17.83
N ASP A 225 11.70 0.25 -18.36
CA ASP A 225 11.96 0.30 -19.80
C ASP A 225 11.15 -0.78 -20.52
N VAL A 226 10.52 -0.42 -21.64
CA VAL A 226 9.84 -1.38 -22.49
C VAL A 226 10.86 -2.20 -23.27
N VAL A 227 10.92 -3.50 -23.00
CA VAL A 227 11.84 -4.43 -23.66
C VAL A 227 11.22 -5.13 -24.87
N LEU A 228 9.88 -5.20 -24.93
CA LEU A 228 9.16 -5.81 -26.04
C LEU A 228 7.76 -5.20 -26.17
N LYS A 229 7.29 -5.01 -27.41
CA LYS A 229 5.93 -4.57 -27.74
C LYS A 229 5.35 -5.44 -28.84
N GLU A 230 4.11 -5.87 -28.66
CA GLU A 230 3.37 -6.65 -29.65
C GLU A 230 2.01 -6.01 -29.88
N PHE A 231 1.57 -6.00 -31.14
CA PHE A 231 0.26 -5.52 -31.55
C PHE A 231 -0.34 -6.45 -32.60
N ASN A 232 -1.55 -6.92 -32.35
CA ASN A 232 -2.29 -7.76 -33.29
C ASN A 232 -3.80 -7.53 -33.12
N THR A 233 -4.47 -7.10 -34.18
CA THR A 233 -5.91 -6.86 -34.19
C THR A 233 -6.74 -8.12 -34.02
N ASP A 234 -6.19 -9.28 -34.39
CA ASP A 234 -6.87 -10.59 -34.32
C ASP A 234 -6.66 -11.28 -32.96
N GLY A 235 -5.94 -10.63 -32.06
CA GLY A 235 -5.64 -11.12 -30.71
C GLY A 235 -4.26 -11.74 -30.57
N ILE A 236 -3.65 -11.55 -29.41
CA ILE A 236 -2.35 -12.09 -29.06
C ILE A 236 -2.56 -13.21 -28.04
N LYS A 237 -2.12 -14.43 -28.38
CA LYS A 237 -2.15 -15.60 -27.50
C LYS A 237 -0.77 -16.09 -27.07
N THR A 238 0.27 -15.68 -27.80
CA THR A 238 1.65 -16.08 -27.55
C THR A 238 2.57 -14.91 -27.86
N ILE A 239 3.62 -14.74 -27.07
CA ILE A 239 4.71 -13.79 -27.27
C ILE A 239 6.02 -14.58 -27.38
N ASP A 240 6.85 -14.26 -28.37
CA ASP A 240 8.22 -14.76 -28.44
C ASP A 240 9.15 -13.88 -27.61
N VAL A 241 9.75 -14.47 -26.58
CA VAL A 241 10.71 -13.85 -25.66
C VAL A 241 12.12 -14.43 -25.80
N SER A 242 12.37 -15.29 -26.79
CA SER A 242 13.66 -15.96 -27.00
C SER A 242 14.84 -15.01 -27.23
N SER A 243 14.56 -13.82 -27.76
CA SER A 243 15.55 -12.76 -27.98
C SER A 243 15.87 -11.93 -26.74
N LEU A 244 15.06 -12.06 -25.68
CA LEU A 244 15.24 -11.31 -24.45
C LEU A 244 16.29 -12.00 -23.58
N LYS A 245 17.18 -11.20 -22.98
CA LYS A 245 18.10 -11.71 -21.97
C LYS A 245 17.29 -12.19 -20.77
N ALA A 246 17.64 -13.35 -20.23
CA ALA A 246 17.04 -13.85 -18.99
C ALA A 246 17.17 -12.77 -17.90
N GLY A 247 16.03 -12.38 -17.34
CA GLY A 247 15.98 -11.51 -16.17
C GLY A 247 16.28 -12.29 -14.89
N PHE A 248 16.78 -11.60 -13.87
CA PHE A 248 16.80 -12.16 -12.52
C PHE A 248 15.36 -12.29 -12.02
N ILE A 249 14.97 -13.48 -11.58
CA ILE A 249 13.73 -13.69 -10.85
C ILE A 249 14.02 -13.22 -9.42
N PHE A 250 13.35 -12.15 -8.99
CA PHE A 250 13.25 -11.78 -7.57
C PHE A 250 12.00 -12.41 -7.01
#